data_AF-A0A7X8XPG6-F1
#
_entry.id   AF-A0A7X8XPG6-F1
#
_cell.length_a   1.000
_cell.length_b   1.000
_cell.length_c   1.000
_cell.angle_alpha   90.00
_cell.angle_beta   90.00
_cell.angle_gamma   90.00
#
_symmetry.space_group_name_H-M   'P 1'
#
loop_
_entity.id
_entity.type
_entity.pdbx_description
1 polymer ?
#
loop_
_entity_poly.entity_id
_entity_poly.type
_entity_poly.pdbx_seq_one_letter_code
_entity_poly.pdbx_strand_id
1 'polypeptide(L)'
;MGRSRIYASAAERQRAYRRRLAAGQAAPAPPPESRPRRQPSRPARLAAVRSAVVQLFDEYENWLAAVPESLQESGQAQRLAETIDQLAAVVDLLCDIDPPRGFGRD
;
A
#
# COMPACT_ATOMS: atom_id res chain seq x y z
N MET A 1 19.70 22.24 15.05
CA MET A 1 20.83 21.32 15.34
C MET A 1 21.60 21.07 14.06
N GLY A 2 22.58 21.91 13.74
CA GLY A 2 23.39 21.78 12.51
C GLY A 2 24.42 20.66 12.67
N ARG A 3 24.65 19.85 11.63
CA ARG A 3 25.69 18.82 11.60
C ARG A 3 27.05 19.45 11.89
N SER A 4 27.62 19.18 13.06
CA SER A 4 28.99 19.59 13.41
C SER A 4 29.97 19.02 12.39
N ARG A 5 30.83 19.87 11.82
CA ARG A 5 31.93 19.41 10.97
C ARG A 5 32.85 18.54 11.83
N ILE A 6 32.91 17.25 11.52
CA ILE A 6 33.73 16.25 12.24
C ILE A 6 35.24 16.50 12.03
N TYR A 7 35.62 17.17 10.93
CA TYR A 7 37.00 17.48 10.59
C TYR A 7 37.13 18.95 10.21
N ALA A 8 38.22 19.59 10.63
CA ALA A 8 38.47 21.01 10.41
C ALA A 8 38.91 21.30 8.96
N SER A 9 39.49 20.31 8.25
CA SER A 9 39.95 20.47 6.87
C SER A 9 39.83 19.19 6.03
N ALA A 10 39.92 19.35 4.71
CA ALA A 10 39.96 18.22 3.77
C ALA A 10 41.22 17.35 3.97
N ALA A 11 42.35 17.97 4.30
CA ALA A 11 43.61 17.26 4.58
C ALA A 11 43.49 16.37 5.82
N GLU A 12 42.86 16.87 6.88
CA GLU A 12 42.61 16.11 8.11
C GLU A 12 41.68 14.92 7.86
N ARG A 13 40.63 15.14 7.06
CA ARG A 13 39.73 14.07 6.60
C ARG A 13 40.49 12.97 5.86
N GLN A 14 41.37 13.34 4.92
CA GLN A 14 42.18 12.37 4.17
C GLN A 14 43.17 11.61 5.07
N ARG A 15 43.79 12.29 6.04
CA ARG A 15 44.69 11.66 7.02
C ARG A 15 43.96 10.64 7.90
N ALA A 16 42.76 10.99 8.38
CA ALA A 16 41.92 10.09 9.15
C ALA A 16 41.49 8.87 8.32
N TYR A 17 41.13 9.07 7.05
CA TYR A 17 40.78 8.00 6.12
C TYR A 17 41.94 7.04 5.89
N ARG A 18 43.14 7.55 5.57
CA ARG A 18 44.35 6.74 5.39
C ARG A 18 44.71 5.94 6.65
N ARG A 19 44.55 6.54 7.83
CA ARG A 19 44.74 5.85 9.12
C ARG A 19 43.76 4.69 9.31
N ARG A 20 42.48 4.87 8.97
CA ARG A 20 41.46 3.80 9.05
C ARG A 20 41.78 2.64 8.12
N LEU A 21 42.18 2.94 6.88
CA LEU A 21 42.62 1.93 5.91
C LEU A 21 43.87 1.17 6.40
N ALA A 22 44.88 1.88 6.91
CA ALA A 22 46.09 1.27 7.45
C ALA A 22 45.84 0.42 8.70
N ALA A 23 44.83 0.77 9.51
CA ALA A 23 44.41 0.02 10.68
C ALA A 23 43.50 -1.19 10.36
N GLY A 24 43.25 -1.48 9.07
CA GLY A 24 42.37 -2.59 8.65
C GLY A 24 40.91 -2.41 9.06
N GLN A 25 40.49 -1.20 9.43
CA GLN A 25 39.10 -0.94 9.82
C GLN A 25 38.25 -0.92 8.55
N ALA A 26 37.29 -1.84 8.47
CA ALA A 26 36.31 -1.90 7.37
C ALA A 26 35.63 -0.53 7.22
N ALA A 27 35.57 -0.02 5.99
CA ALA A 27 34.83 1.20 5.71
C ALA A 27 33.36 0.99 6.14
N PRO A 28 32.68 2.01 6.71
CA PRO A 28 31.27 1.88 7.01
C PRO A 28 30.53 1.49 5.73
N ALA A 29 29.79 0.38 5.79
CA ALA A 29 29.01 -0.10 4.66
C ALA A 29 28.13 1.05 4.14
N PRO A 30 28.02 1.23 2.81
CA PRO A 30 27.05 2.19 2.28
C PRO A 30 25.67 1.85 2.86
N PRO A 31 24.86 2.86 3.21
CA PRO A 31 23.49 2.59 3.64
C PRO A 31 22.79 1.77 2.54
N PRO A 32 21.96 0.78 2.90
CA PRO A 32 21.23 0.02 1.91
C PRO A 32 20.44 1.00 1.06
N GLU A 33 20.64 0.98 -0.26
CA GLU A 33 19.84 1.77 -1.19
C GLU A 33 18.38 1.42 -0.93
N SER A 34 17.60 2.38 -0.43
CA SER A 34 16.17 2.22 -0.26
C SER A 34 15.55 2.06 -1.65
N ARG A 35 15.39 0.81 -2.09
CA ARG A 35 14.70 0.51 -3.34
C ARG A 35 13.36 1.24 -3.30
N PRO A 36 13.04 2.09 -4.29
CA PRO A 36 11.74 2.75 -4.32
C PRO A 36 10.68 1.66 -4.33
N ARG A 37 9.69 1.76 -3.41
CA ARG A 37 8.56 0.85 -3.38
C ARG A 37 7.90 0.91 -4.75
N ARG A 38 8.04 -0.18 -5.54
CA ARG A 38 7.43 -0.25 -6.86
C ARG A 38 5.92 -0.14 -6.67
N GLN A 39 5.31 0.80 -7.38
CA GLN A 39 3.85 0.90 -7.36
C GLN A 39 3.25 -0.37 -7.97
N PRO A 40 2.10 -0.85 -7.44
CA PRO A 40 1.41 -1.99 -8.01
C PRO A 40 1.04 -1.73 -9.47
N SER A 41 1.10 -2.78 -10.30
CA SER A 41 0.71 -2.71 -11.70
C SER A 41 -0.78 -2.33 -11.84
N ARG A 42 -1.19 -1.83 -13.01
CA ARG A 42 -2.60 -1.47 -13.26
C ARG A 42 -3.56 -2.66 -13.00
N PRO A 43 -3.28 -3.89 -13.47
CA PRO A 43 -4.11 -5.05 -13.13
C PRO A 43 -4.12 -5.38 -11.63
N ALA A 44 -2.97 -5.26 -10.95
CA ALA A 44 -2.91 -5.51 -9.50
C ALA A 44 -3.71 -4.47 -8.71
N ARG A 45 -3.72 -3.20 -9.15
CA ARG A 45 -4.55 -2.16 -8.56
C ARG A 45 -6.04 -2.43 -8.78
N LEU A 46 -6.43 -2.87 -9.98
CA LEU A 46 -7.82 -3.24 -10.27
C LEU A 46 -8.28 -4.42 -9.42
N ALA A 47 -7.45 -5.47 -9.30
CA ALA A 47 -7.74 -6.61 -8.44
C ALA A 47 -7.87 -6.20 -6.96
N ALA A 48 -7.04 -5.26 -6.49
CA ALA A 48 -7.15 -4.72 -5.14
C ALA A 48 -8.45 -3.93 -4.93
N VAL A 49 -8.88 -3.13 -5.91
CA VAL A 49 -10.18 -2.44 -5.85
C VAL A 49 -11.33 -3.44 -5.79
N ARG A 50 -11.33 -4.47 -6.66
CA ARG A 50 -12.33 -5.54 -6.62
C ARG A 50 -12.39 -6.22 -5.24
N SER A 51 -11.24 -6.59 -4.68
CA SER A 51 -11.18 -7.19 -3.35
C SER A 51 -11.71 -6.27 -2.25
N ALA A 52 -11.43 -4.97 -2.32
CA ALA A 52 -11.90 -4.02 -1.32
C ALA A 52 -13.42 -3.83 -1.38
N VAL A 53 -14.00 -3.81 -2.58
CA VAL A 53 -15.46 -3.70 -2.74
C VAL A 53 -16.16 -4.97 -2.25
N VAL A 54 -15.63 -6.16 -2.53
CA VAL A 54 -16.18 -7.42 -2.00
C VAL A 54 -16.15 -7.44 -0.47
N GLN A 55 -15.04 -7.00 0.15
CA GLN A 55 -14.96 -6.91 1.61
C GLN A 55 -16.01 -5.94 2.17
N LEU A 56 -16.21 -4.78 1.54
CA LEU A 56 -17.26 -3.86 1.95
C LEU A 56 -18.65 -4.46 1.78
N PHE A 57 -18.92 -5.18 0.70
CA PHE A 57 -20.19 -5.90 0.51
C PHE A 57 -20.45 -6.86 1.67
N ASP A 58 -19.49 -7.73 1.98
CA ASP A 58 -19.59 -8.70 3.09
C ASP A 58 -19.78 -8.00 4.45
N GLU A 59 -19.07 -6.89 4.69
CA GLU A 59 -19.20 -6.10 5.92
C GLU A 59 -20.62 -5.53 6.08
N TYR A 60 -21.22 -5.03 5.00
CA TYR A 60 -22.58 -4.49 5.03
C TYR A 60 -23.65 -5.58 5.16
N GLU A 61 -23.48 -6.74 4.50
CA GLU A 61 -24.37 -7.88 4.71
C GLU A 61 -24.36 -8.35 6.17
N ASN A 62 -23.17 -8.47 6.75
CA ASN A 62 -23.01 -8.82 8.17
C ASN A 62 -23.64 -7.78 9.09
N TRP A 63 -23.51 -6.49 8.75
CA TRP A 63 -24.15 -5.42 9.51
C TRP A 63 -25.67 -5.53 9.46
N LEU A 64 -26.27 -5.74 8.28
CA LEU A 64 -27.72 -5.92 8.14
C LEU A 64 -28.21 -7.16 8.90
N ALA A 65 -27.47 -8.27 8.83
CA ALA A 65 -27.80 -9.50 9.54
C ALA A 65 -27.75 -9.35 11.08
N ALA A 66 -26.92 -8.43 11.58
CA ALA A 66 -26.83 -8.11 13.00
C ALA A 66 -27.91 -7.11 13.48
N VAL A 67 -28.72 -6.54 12.59
CA VAL A 67 -29.79 -5.61 12.97
C VAL A 67 -30.88 -6.38 13.76
N PRO A 68 -31.25 -5.92 14.97
CA PRO A 68 -32.35 -6.52 15.72
C PRO A 68 -33.67 -6.49 14.96
N GLU A 69 -34.51 -7.51 15.14
CA GLU A 69 -35.81 -7.63 14.45
C GLU A 69 -36.68 -6.38 14.63
N SER A 70 -36.66 -5.77 15.82
CA SER A 70 -37.39 -4.54 16.13
C SER A 70 -36.97 -3.31 15.31
N LEU A 71 -35.82 -3.37 14.63
CA LEU A 71 -35.27 -2.29 13.80
C LEU A 71 -35.19 -2.66 12.31
N GLN A 72 -35.71 -3.81 11.90
CA GLN A 72 -35.67 -4.25 10.51
C GLN A 72 -36.49 -3.37 9.57
N GLU A 73 -37.58 -2.76 10.05
CA GLU A 73 -38.38 -1.80 9.27
C GLU A 73 -37.85 -0.36 9.37
N SER A 74 -36.70 -0.15 10.04
CA SER A 74 -36.13 1.18 10.17
C SER A 74 -35.54 1.66 8.84
N GLY A 75 -35.50 2.99 8.66
CA GLY A 75 -34.81 3.59 7.51
C GLY A 75 -33.31 3.26 7.47
N GLN A 76 -32.70 2.86 8.58
CA GLN A 76 -31.31 2.39 8.62
C GLN A 76 -31.18 1.03 7.93
N ALA A 77 -32.04 0.06 8.27
CA ALA A 77 -32.04 -1.27 7.68
C ALA A 77 -32.31 -1.21 6.18
N GLN A 78 -33.27 -0.37 5.76
CA GLN A 78 -33.55 -0.13 4.35
C GLN A 78 -32.33 0.44 3.59
N ARG A 79 -31.62 1.42 4.18
CA ARG A 79 -30.40 1.98 3.57
C ARG A 79 -29.26 0.97 3.49
N LEU A 80 -29.15 0.07 4.47
CA LEU A 80 -28.18 -1.02 4.42
C LEU A 80 -28.48 -1.96 3.25
N ALA A 81 -29.74 -2.40 3.12
CA ALA A 81 -30.18 -3.23 1.98
C ALA A 81 -29.90 -2.55 0.63
N GLU A 82 -30.26 -1.27 0.48
CA GLU A 82 -29.98 -0.51 -0.75
C GLU A 82 -28.48 -0.40 -1.03
N THR A 83 -27.65 -0.26 0.01
CA THR A 83 -26.19 -0.20 -0.15
C THR A 83 -25.63 -1.56 -0.57
N ILE A 84 -26.14 -2.65 -0.01
CA ILE A 84 -25.76 -4.03 -0.37
C ILE A 84 -26.08 -4.27 -1.86
N ASP A 85 -27.29 -3.91 -2.32
CA ASP A 85 -27.68 -4.06 -3.72
C ASP A 85 -26.77 -3.27 -4.67
N GLN A 86 -26.41 -2.04 -4.30
CA GLN A 86 -25.48 -1.21 -5.08
C GLN A 86 -24.07 -1.80 -5.11
N LEU A 87 -23.57 -2.30 -3.98
CA LEU A 87 -22.26 -2.94 -3.90
C LEU A 87 -22.21 -4.22 -4.72
N ALA A 88 -23.27 -5.05 -4.69
CA ALA A 88 -23.39 -6.25 -5.54
C ALA A 88 -23.25 -5.89 -7.02
N ALA A 89 -23.99 -4.88 -7.49
CA ALA A 89 -23.90 -4.42 -8.87
C ALA A 89 -22.50 -3.91 -9.24
N VAL A 90 -21.80 -3.24 -8.32
CA VAL A 90 -20.41 -2.79 -8.54
C VAL A 90 -19.45 -3.98 -8.59
N VAL A 91 -19.63 -4.99 -7.75
CA VAL A 91 -18.82 -6.21 -7.78
C VAL A 91 -18.93 -6.89 -9.14
N ASP A 92 -20.15 -7.06 -9.65
CA ASP A 92 -20.39 -7.66 -10.97
C ASP A 92 -19.68 -6.87 -12.08
N LEU A 93 -19.87 -5.54 -12.10
CA LEU A 93 -19.20 -4.66 -13.06
C LEU A 93 -17.66 -4.77 -12.98
N LEU A 94 -17.09 -4.90 -11.79
CA LEU A 94 -15.64 -5.06 -11.60
C LEU A 94 -15.14 -6.45 -12.01
N CYS A 95 -15.99 -7.49 -11.94
CA CYS A 95 -15.66 -8.84 -12.38
C CYS A 95 -15.57 -8.95 -13.91
N ASP A 96 -16.38 -8.16 -14.61
CA ASP A 96 -16.44 -8.15 -16.08
C ASP A 96 -15.29 -7.37 -16.74
N ILE A 97 -14.49 -6.62 -15.97
CA ILE A 97 -13.34 -5.89 -16.51
C ILE A 97 -12.20 -6.86 -16.78
N ASP A 98 -11.85 -7.06 -18.05
CA ASP A 98 -10.62 -7.75 -18.48
C ASP A 98 -9.51 -6.73 -18.79
N PRO A 99 -8.53 -6.52 -17.89
CA PRO A 99 -7.47 -5.54 -18.12
C PRO A 99 -6.47 -6.06 -19.17
N PRO A 100 -5.96 -5.18 -20.05
CA PRO A 100 -4.98 -5.57 -21.05
C PRO A 100 -3.69 -6.11 -20.40
N ARG A 101 -3.16 -7.20 -20.95
CA ARG A 101 -1.95 -7.88 -20.41
C ARG A 101 -0.66 -7.15 -20.75
N GLY A 102 -0.75 -6.16 -21.64
CA GLY A 102 0.33 -5.29 -22.10
C GLY A 102 0.88 -5.72 -23.46
N PHE A 103 1.75 -4.89 -24.04
CA PHE A 103 2.33 -5.15 -25.37
C PHE A 103 2.95 -6.54 -25.48
N GLY A 104 2.49 -7.33 -26.46
CA GLY A 104 3.02 -8.66 -26.79
C GLY A 104 2.61 -9.80 -25.85
N ARG A 105 1.57 -9.61 -25.04
CA ARG A 105 1.00 -10.65 -24.14
C ARG A 105 -0.46 -11.01 -24.44
N ASP A 106 -1.00 -10.43 -25.52
CA ASP A 106 -2.32 -10.71 -26.08
C ASP A 106 -2.16 -11.58 -27.34
#